data_AF-A0A7Y4ZEQ6-F1
#
_entry.id   AF-A0A7Y4ZEQ6-F1
#
_cell.length_a   1.000
_cell.length_b   1.000
_cell.length_c   1.000
_cell.angle_alpha   90.00
_cell.angle_beta   90.00
_cell.angle_gamma   90.00
#
_symmetry.space_group_name_H-M   'P 1'
#
loop_
_entity.id
_entity.type
_entity.pdbx_description
1 polymer ?
#
loop_
_entity_poly.entity_id
_entity_poly.type
_entity_poly.pdbx_seq_one_letter_code
_entity_poly.pdbx_strand_id
1 'polypeptide(L)'
;MKPTLLCLFAATLSGCSLLPMIQTGGAAGGGYDGDECNEVRQTEALAQEAHGSGSVEVAKTPRERALVALCPELPFDAHDAAGRGYAGTRYQRRSLPRPEDIHADFDLRHPTMLDATSLMFAVVQPGRDRRHLHGHTGPLTIEKPFGNERAEREETAVGMAAVYASFLDDGALDRELAATQLPAEARQHYKAQVQAAKQNVDALLAAMTPTVRKVVYEIPLHIAQDLRKEYEAKKNFGARLDVLATQADEARKGGGNPSKVAQELTQLRSDVVTVCGATEECTYHPLYAEITHELATLYVATKQVDLARAESALLTRKDSMKRTFQPAVYAAQYEAGERSTKALQAKKSASKLDPKLAKAMDADAPVSFSFADFFQAGSSLPFLASALGEGNPTPVSGYVQAVSRKGDKSLVEFKTEYQSVDVPTNCYTTGRIARIQSDGRIEYEENCQYRTERQALPKPEPILIPSREAAGIKPGELVRIWGSKDGVVEQVHETKNGGLALVQLRGDRVRGEKAERPQKSSAGTSAAPKDPRPADAPPAPASTGPIAREAGRLAR
;
A
#
# COMPACT_ATOMS: atom_id res chain seq x y z
N MET A 1 -45.10 20.54 7.73
CA MET A 1 -45.66 21.87 7.39
C MET A 1 -44.62 22.94 7.75
N LYS A 2 -44.52 24.02 6.98
CA LYS A 2 -43.92 25.31 7.42
C LYS A 2 -45.05 26.24 7.91
N PRO A 3 -44.80 27.22 8.79
CA PRO A 3 -44.30 28.56 8.38
C PRO A 3 -42.92 28.90 9.00
N THR A 4 -42.10 29.90 8.64
CA THR A 4 -42.11 31.08 7.72
C THR A 4 -42.12 32.45 8.43
N LEU A 5 -40.95 33.12 8.46
CA LEU A 5 -40.68 34.59 8.61
C LEU A 5 -41.00 35.27 9.98
N LEU A 6 -40.42 36.43 10.40
CA LEU A 6 -39.24 37.27 9.99
C LEU A 6 -38.85 38.23 11.17
N CYS A 7 -37.77 39.04 10.99
CA CYS A 7 -37.45 40.36 11.58
C CYS A 7 -36.49 40.42 12.79
N LEU A 8 -35.65 41.45 13.04
CA LEU A 8 -34.99 42.62 12.34
C LEU A 8 -33.86 43.11 13.34
N PHE A 9 -32.98 44.14 13.24
CA PHE A 9 -32.52 45.27 12.37
C PHE A 9 -31.12 45.74 12.97
N ALA A 10 -30.32 46.75 12.59
CA ALA A 10 -30.10 47.64 11.42
C ALA A 10 -28.76 48.43 11.60
N ALA A 11 -27.90 48.55 10.58
CA ALA A 11 -26.93 49.66 10.36
C ALA A 11 -26.23 49.50 8.97
N THR A 12 -26.44 50.26 7.87
CA THR A 12 -26.46 51.72 7.55
C THR A 12 -25.07 52.38 7.37
N LEU A 13 -24.77 53.19 6.34
CA LEU A 13 -25.32 53.37 4.98
C LEU A 13 -24.51 54.46 4.19
N SER A 14 -24.10 54.20 2.93
CA SER A 14 -23.87 55.22 1.87
C SER A 14 -23.53 54.54 0.52
N GLY A 15 -23.83 55.08 -0.67
CA GLY A 15 -24.73 56.20 -1.01
C GLY A 15 -24.43 56.86 -2.39
N CYS A 16 -25.35 56.71 -3.37
CA CYS A 16 -25.37 57.39 -4.70
C CYS A 16 -24.30 56.94 -5.75
N SER A 17 -24.51 56.95 -7.08
CA SER A 17 -25.75 57.10 -7.89
C SER A 17 -25.61 56.71 -9.39
N LEU A 18 -26.71 56.18 -9.96
CA LEU A 18 -27.24 56.33 -11.35
C LEU A 18 -26.54 55.78 -12.62
N LEU A 19 -27.21 54.77 -13.22
CA LEU A 19 -27.60 54.64 -14.64
C LEU A 19 -26.54 54.24 -15.73
N PRO A 20 -26.97 53.71 -16.91
CA PRO A 20 -26.30 52.57 -17.53
C PRO A 20 -25.80 52.78 -18.98
N MET A 21 -25.12 51.76 -19.52
CA MET A 21 -25.11 51.47 -20.95
C MET A 21 -25.40 50.00 -21.25
N ILE A 22 -26.22 49.78 -22.28
CA ILE A 22 -26.35 48.50 -22.98
C ILE A 22 -25.35 48.52 -24.12
N GLN A 23 -24.47 47.50 -24.21
CA GLN A 23 -23.87 47.11 -25.47
C GLN A 23 -24.03 45.60 -25.68
N THR A 24 -24.74 45.25 -26.74
CA THR A 24 -24.96 43.88 -27.20
C THR A 24 -23.78 43.44 -28.08
N GLY A 25 -23.12 42.33 -27.76
CA GLY A 25 -22.13 41.77 -28.69
C GLY A 25 -21.40 40.50 -28.21
N GLY A 26 -21.65 39.38 -28.89
CA GLY A 26 -20.73 38.24 -28.96
C GLY A 26 -20.99 37.07 -27.99
N ALA A 27 -21.31 35.92 -28.60
CA ALA A 27 -21.14 34.53 -28.11
C ALA A 27 -21.53 34.15 -26.67
N ALA A 28 -22.36 33.12 -26.53
CA ALA A 28 -22.74 32.54 -25.23
C ALA A 28 -21.58 31.80 -24.55
N GLY A 29 -20.81 32.53 -23.72
CA GLY A 29 -19.91 31.96 -22.72
C GLY A 29 -20.58 31.95 -21.35
N GLY A 30 -21.38 30.91 -21.06
CA GLY A 30 -22.02 30.70 -19.76
C GLY A 30 -21.02 30.26 -18.70
N GLY A 31 -20.11 31.16 -18.30
CA GLY A 31 -19.21 30.95 -17.17
C GLY A 31 -19.94 31.11 -15.84
N TYR A 32 -19.39 30.50 -14.78
CA TYR A 32 -19.75 30.86 -13.41
C TYR A 32 -19.43 32.33 -13.15
N ASP A 33 -20.27 33.00 -12.36
CA ASP A 33 -19.91 34.27 -11.76
C ASP A 33 -18.59 34.11 -10.98
N GLY A 34 -17.65 35.01 -11.22
CA GLY A 34 -16.26 34.85 -10.77
C GLY A 34 -16.10 34.76 -9.24
N ASP A 35 -17.12 35.15 -8.49
CA ASP A 35 -17.09 35.22 -7.03
C ASP A 35 -17.10 33.83 -6.37
N GLU A 36 -17.89 32.84 -6.83
CA GLU A 36 -17.80 31.47 -6.26
C GLU A 36 -16.44 30.82 -6.55
N CYS A 37 -15.90 31.04 -7.75
CA CYS A 37 -14.55 30.58 -8.11
C CYS A 37 -13.45 31.30 -7.30
N ASN A 38 -13.67 32.56 -6.92
CA ASN A 38 -12.77 33.31 -6.06
C ASN A 38 -12.87 32.91 -4.59
N GLU A 39 -14.07 32.63 -4.05
CA GLU A 39 -14.28 32.23 -2.65
C GLU A 39 -13.55 30.92 -2.33
N VAL A 40 -13.65 29.93 -3.22
CA VAL A 40 -12.88 28.68 -3.09
C VAL A 40 -11.39 28.97 -3.16
N ARG A 41 -10.90 29.69 -4.18
CA ARG A 41 -9.46 30.02 -4.36
C ARG A 41 -8.87 30.89 -3.25
N GLN A 42 -9.65 31.77 -2.60
CA GLN A 42 -9.23 32.53 -1.42
C GLN A 42 -9.13 31.62 -0.20
N THR A 43 -10.09 30.72 0.00
CA THR A 43 -10.03 29.67 1.03
C THR A 43 -8.79 28.80 0.84
N GLU A 44 -8.45 28.44 -0.40
CA GLU A 44 -7.23 27.70 -0.73
C GLU A 44 -5.94 28.46 -0.36
N ALA A 45 -5.87 29.76 -0.69
CA ALA A 45 -4.70 30.59 -0.41
C ALA A 45 -4.47 30.75 1.10
N LEU A 46 -5.52 31.07 1.85
CA LEU A 46 -5.48 31.23 3.31
C LEU A 46 -5.07 29.92 4.01
N ALA A 47 -5.55 28.77 3.53
CA ALA A 47 -5.15 27.47 4.08
C ALA A 47 -3.67 27.13 3.81
N GLN A 48 -3.09 27.56 2.69
CA GLN A 48 -1.66 27.40 2.41
C GLN A 48 -0.79 28.37 3.23
N GLU A 49 -1.20 29.63 3.40
CA GLU A 49 -0.49 30.58 4.28
C GLU A 49 -0.48 30.11 5.75
N ALA A 50 -1.54 29.44 6.21
CA ALA A 50 -1.64 28.90 7.57
C ALA A 50 -0.80 27.62 7.83
N HIS A 51 -0.41 26.88 6.78
CA HIS A 51 0.25 25.57 6.91
C HIS A 51 1.64 25.48 6.26
N GLY A 52 2.09 26.52 5.56
CA GLY A 52 3.38 26.54 4.89
C GLY A 52 3.42 25.65 3.64
N SER A 53 4.62 25.25 3.20
CA SER A 53 4.81 24.50 1.95
C SER A 53 4.48 23.00 2.04
N GLY A 54 3.51 22.63 2.87
CA GLY A 54 2.94 21.28 2.91
C GLY A 54 1.83 21.10 1.87
N SER A 55 1.50 19.85 1.55
CA SER A 55 0.30 19.50 0.78
C SER A 55 -0.94 19.76 1.63
N VAL A 56 -1.61 20.89 1.38
CA VAL A 56 -2.94 21.17 1.93
C VAL A 56 -3.99 20.43 1.11
N GLU A 57 -4.87 19.67 1.76
CA GLU A 57 -6.06 19.09 1.12
C GLU A 57 -7.14 20.18 1.01
N VAL A 58 -7.22 20.81 -0.16
CA VAL A 58 -7.93 22.09 -0.34
C VAL A 58 -9.41 22.00 -0.74
N ALA A 59 -9.85 20.88 -1.30
CA ALA A 59 -11.25 20.66 -1.70
C ALA A 59 -11.84 19.48 -0.92
N LYS A 60 -12.49 19.79 0.20
CA LYS A 60 -12.99 18.84 1.19
C LYS A 60 -14.42 18.38 0.91
N THR A 61 -15.22 19.20 0.23
CA THR A 61 -16.58 18.82 -0.18
C THR A 61 -16.67 18.42 -1.67
N PRO A 62 -17.61 17.53 -2.03
CA PRO A 62 -17.99 17.28 -3.42
C PRO A 62 -18.33 18.55 -4.23
N ARG A 63 -18.87 19.59 -3.58
CA ARG A 63 -19.13 20.88 -4.24
C ARG A 63 -17.83 21.62 -4.56
N GLU A 64 -16.89 21.71 -3.62
CA GLU A 64 -15.58 22.33 -3.86
C GLU A 64 -14.82 21.61 -4.99
N ARG A 65 -14.75 20.27 -4.96
CA ARG A 65 -14.07 19.48 -6.01
C ARG A 65 -14.68 19.72 -7.40
N ALA A 66 -16.01 19.74 -7.50
CA ALA A 66 -16.70 20.04 -8.75
C ALA A 66 -16.49 21.51 -9.20
N LEU A 67 -16.51 22.48 -8.28
CA LEU A 67 -16.24 23.89 -8.59
C LEU A 67 -14.80 24.11 -9.07
N VAL A 68 -13.78 23.55 -8.39
CA VAL A 68 -12.37 23.67 -8.79
C VAL A 68 -12.15 23.17 -10.22
N ALA A 69 -12.79 22.07 -10.61
CA ALA A 69 -12.73 21.53 -11.98
C ALA A 69 -13.57 22.35 -12.99
N LEU A 70 -14.68 22.97 -12.59
CA LEU A 70 -15.51 23.83 -13.45
C LEU A 70 -14.89 25.22 -13.69
N CYS A 71 -14.17 25.77 -12.71
CA CYS A 71 -13.57 27.10 -12.78
C CYS A 71 -12.40 27.12 -13.77
N PRO A 72 -12.51 27.78 -14.95
CA PRO A 72 -11.44 27.77 -15.93
C PRO A 72 -10.15 28.42 -15.39
N GLU A 73 -9.02 28.12 -16.05
CA GLU A 73 -7.84 28.99 -16.02
C GLU A 73 -8.19 30.32 -16.70
N LEU A 74 -8.86 31.21 -15.97
CA LEU A 74 -8.90 32.63 -16.31
C LEU A 74 -7.44 33.12 -16.40
N PRO A 75 -7.02 33.77 -17.51
CA PRO A 75 -5.75 34.45 -17.54
C PRO A 75 -5.78 35.54 -16.48
N PHE A 76 -4.99 35.37 -15.42
CA PHE A 76 -4.88 36.37 -14.36
C PHE A 76 -4.00 37.52 -14.88
N ASP A 77 -4.59 38.39 -15.70
CA ASP A 77 -3.94 39.54 -16.29
C ASP A 77 -3.57 40.54 -15.18
N ALA A 78 -2.30 40.53 -14.81
CA ALA A 78 -1.75 41.28 -13.68
C ALA A 78 -1.79 42.81 -13.83
N HIS A 79 -2.44 43.34 -14.87
CA HIS A 79 -2.57 44.77 -15.14
C HIS A 79 -3.63 45.44 -14.26
N ASP A 80 -4.80 44.85 -14.05
CA ASP A 80 -5.88 45.48 -13.26
C ASP A 80 -5.63 45.46 -11.75
N ALA A 81 -4.72 44.60 -11.27
CA ALA A 81 -4.24 44.60 -9.90
C ALA A 81 -3.45 45.88 -9.55
N ALA A 82 -2.87 46.58 -10.54
CA ALA A 82 -2.09 47.79 -10.30
C ALA A 82 -2.94 48.99 -9.82
N GLY A 83 -4.26 48.97 -10.04
CA GLY A 83 -5.17 50.07 -9.66
C GLY A 83 -5.60 50.07 -8.18
N ARG A 84 -5.34 48.99 -7.42
CA ARG A 84 -5.68 48.88 -5.99
C ARG A 84 -4.46 48.36 -5.24
N GLY A 85 -3.86 49.22 -4.41
CA GLY A 85 -2.48 49.09 -3.88
C GLY A 85 -2.20 47.94 -2.91
N TYR A 86 -2.47 46.69 -3.28
CA TYR A 86 -2.01 45.50 -2.58
C TYR A 86 -0.54 45.24 -2.90
N ALA A 87 0.32 45.42 -1.90
CA ALA A 87 1.76 45.33 -2.06
C ALA A 87 2.25 43.86 -2.19
N GLY A 88 2.48 43.41 -3.42
CA GLY A 88 3.69 42.64 -3.72
C GLY A 88 3.71 41.13 -3.44
N THR A 89 2.57 40.44 -3.28
CA THR A 89 2.58 38.96 -3.39
C THR A 89 2.62 38.53 -4.86
N ARG A 90 3.79 38.04 -5.31
CA ARG A 90 3.91 37.33 -6.60
C ARG A 90 3.21 35.97 -6.47
N TYR A 91 1.93 35.92 -6.83
CA TYR A 91 1.25 34.66 -7.13
C TYR A 91 2.00 33.97 -8.28
N GLN A 92 2.80 32.95 -7.96
CA GLN A 92 3.37 32.09 -8.98
C GLN A 92 2.22 31.37 -9.68
N ARG A 93 2.25 31.28 -11.03
CA ARG A 93 1.32 30.40 -11.75
C ARG A 93 1.55 28.97 -11.25
N ARG A 94 0.64 28.48 -10.40
CA ARG A 94 0.55 27.08 -10.02
C ARG A 94 0.63 26.23 -11.30
N SER A 95 1.40 25.15 -11.25
CA SER A 95 1.03 23.99 -12.05
C SER A 95 -0.20 23.36 -11.40
N LEU A 96 -0.99 22.63 -12.18
CA LEU A 96 -1.83 21.56 -11.63
C LEU A 96 -0.96 20.67 -10.70
N PRO A 97 -1.53 19.99 -9.70
CA PRO A 97 -0.82 18.91 -9.03
C PRO A 97 -0.31 17.97 -10.13
N ARG A 98 1.00 17.64 -10.10
CA ARG A 98 1.58 16.74 -11.10
C ARG A 98 0.92 15.37 -10.94
N PRO A 99 0.92 14.48 -11.96
CA PRO A 99 0.38 13.13 -11.82
C PRO A 99 0.97 12.34 -10.64
N GLU A 100 2.22 12.63 -10.29
CA GLU A 100 2.95 12.13 -9.11
C GLU A 100 2.54 12.77 -7.77
N ASP A 101 1.96 13.98 -7.76
CA ASP A 101 1.40 14.65 -6.56
C ASP A 101 -0.07 14.22 -6.29
N ILE A 102 -0.77 13.66 -7.28
CA ILE A 102 -2.17 13.18 -7.14
C ILE A 102 -2.16 11.79 -6.50
N HIS A 103 -1.87 11.75 -5.19
CA HIS A 103 -2.07 10.57 -4.36
C HIS A 103 -3.56 10.32 -4.09
N ALA A 104 -4.33 10.07 -5.15
CA ALA A 104 -5.67 9.52 -5.03
C ALA A 104 -5.55 8.07 -4.57
N ASP A 105 -5.78 7.83 -3.27
CA ASP A 105 -6.02 6.48 -2.75
C ASP A 105 -7.20 5.89 -3.54
N PHE A 106 -6.92 4.86 -4.33
CA PHE A 106 -7.90 4.24 -5.22
C PHE A 106 -8.86 3.36 -4.41
N ASP A 107 -9.79 4.00 -3.71
CA ASP A 107 -10.82 3.33 -2.93
C ASP A 107 -11.73 2.51 -3.87
N LEU A 108 -11.48 1.21 -3.90
CA LEU A 108 -12.23 0.23 -4.68
C LEU A 108 -13.54 -0.21 -4.01
N ARG A 109 -13.83 0.25 -2.78
CA ARG A 109 -15.15 0.16 -2.14
C ARG A 109 -16.04 1.32 -2.57
N HIS A 110 -15.52 2.54 -2.44
CA HIS A 110 -16.26 3.79 -2.66
C HIS A 110 -15.50 4.76 -3.60
N PRO A 111 -15.26 4.40 -4.88
CA PRO A 111 -14.57 5.28 -5.81
C PRO A 111 -15.49 6.46 -6.14
N THR A 112 -15.26 7.63 -5.51
CA THR A 112 -16.08 8.82 -5.79
C THR A 112 -15.87 9.22 -7.25
N MET A 113 -16.96 9.49 -7.95
CA MET A 113 -16.86 9.79 -9.38
C MET A 113 -16.08 11.08 -9.62
N LEU A 114 -16.13 12.02 -8.67
CA LEU A 114 -15.39 13.28 -8.67
C LEU A 114 -13.87 13.09 -8.60
N ASP A 115 -13.36 12.15 -7.81
CA ASP A 115 -11.91 11.89 -7.71
C ASP A 115 -11.39 11.20 -8.97
N ALA A 116 -12.16 10.24 -9.49
CA ALA A 116 -11.88 9.60 -10.77
C ALA A 116 -11.80 10.63 -11.92
N THR A 117 -12.73 11.58 -11.98
CA THR A 117 -12.72 12.64 -13.00
C THR A 117 -11.60 13.66 -12.79
N SER A 118 -11.21 13.95 -11.55
CA SER A 118 -10.10 14.87 -11.25
C SER A 118 -8.78 14.35 -11.81
N LEU A 119 -8.52 13.03 -11.69
CA LEU A 119 -7.34 12.41 -12.30
C LEU A 119 -7.42 12.47 -13.84
N MET A 120 -8.58 12.17 -14.45
CA MET A 120 -8.73 12.27 -15.91
C MET A 120 -8.44 13.69 -16.41
N PHE A 121 -8.90 14.73 -15.72
CA PHE A 121 -8.61 16.12 -16.12
C PHE A 121 -7.11 16.45 -16.03
N ALA A 122 -6.41 15.98 -14.99
CA ALA A 122 -4.97 16.15 -14.88
C ALA A 122 -4.19 15.46 -16.01
N VAL A 123 -4.67 14.30 -16.49
CA VAL A 123 -4.06 13.52 -17.58
C VAL A 123 -4.47 13.99 -18.99
N VAL A 124 -5.54 14.78 -19.11
CA VAL A 124 -5.99 15.40 -20.38
C VAL A 124 -5.47 16.84 -20.56
N GLN A 125 -4.98 17.49 -19.50
CA GLN A 125 -4.35 18.81 -19.57
C GLN A 125 -2.80 18.88 -19.80
N PRO A 126 -1.99 17.81 -19.91
CA PRO A 126 -0.54 17.90 -20.12
C PRO A 126 -0.20 18.20 -21.59
N GLY A 127 -0.56 19.40 -22.06
CA GLY A 127 -0.39 19.81 -23.46
C GLY A 127 -0.35 21.32 -23.72
N ARG A 128 -0.84 22.16 -22.78
CA ARG A 128 -0.61 23.62 -22.85
C ARG A 128 0.81 23.94 -22.38
N ASP A 129 1.80 23.67 -23.23
CA ASP A 129 3.20 24.04 -22.97
C ASP A 129 3.31 25.55 -22.70
N ARG A 130 4.01 25.91 -21.62
CA ARG A 130 4.29 27.29 -21.19
C ARG A 130 5.12 28.09 -22.22
N ARG A 131 5.49 27.48 -23.36
CA ARG A 131 6.25 28.08 -24.47
C ARG A 131 5.41 28.62 -25.63
N HIS A 132 4.10 28.40 -25.69
CA HIS A 132 3.24 29.03 -26.70
C HIS A 132 2.90 30.51 -26.37
N LEU A 133 3.92 31.36 -26.39
CA LEU A 133 3.75 32.81 -26.55
C LEU A 133 3.41 33.18 -28.01
N HIS A 134 3.60 32.26 -28.96
CA HIS A 134 3.23 32.42 -30.36
C HIS A 134 2.48 31.19 -30.92
N GLY A 135 1.24 31.42 -31.35
CA GLY A 135 0.92 31.41 -32.79
C GLY A 135 0.30 30.18 -33.44
N HIS A 136 0.42 28.97 -32.88
CA HIS A 136 -0.03 27.76 -33.58
C HIS A 136 -0.88 26.79 -32.74
N THR A 137 -2.14 26.60 -33.18
CA THR A 137 -3.06 25.58 -32.67
C THR A 137 -3.00 24.33 -33.56
N GLY A 138 -2.13 23.37 -33.19
CA GLY A 138 -2.09 22.04 -33.78
C GLY A 138 -2.61 20.97 -32.82
N PRO A 139 -3.02 19.77 -33.30
CA PRO A 139 -3.28 18.63 -32.44
C PRO A 139 -1.97 18.15 -31.78
N LEU A 140 -2.08 17.51 -30.61
CA LEU A 140 -0.94 16.96 -29.87
C LEU A 140 -0.31 15.77 -30.60
N THR A 141 0.76 16.02 -31.35
CA THR A 141 1.72 15.00 -31.76
C THR A 141 2.68 14.70 -30.61
N ILE A 142 2.77 13.43 -30.21
CA ILE A 142 3.78 12.94 -29.24
C ILE A 142 5.13 12.85 -29.97
N GLU A 143 5.77 14.01 -30.19
CA GLU A 143 7.15 14.06 -30.67
C GLU A 143 8.12 13.60 -29.57
N LYS A 144 9.30 13.10 -29.97
CA LYS A 144 10.25 12.41 -29.07
C LYS A 144 11.56 13.20 -28.79
N PRO A 145 11.53 14.39 -28.15
CA PRO A 145 12.76 15.10 -27.76
C PRO A 145 13.19 14.87 -26.29
N PHE A 146 12.42 14.12 -25.49
CA PHE A 146 12.73 13.82 -24.09
C PHE A 146 13.04 12.33 -23.88
N GLY A 147 13.86 12.02 -22.86
CA GLY A 147 14.30 10.66 -22.56
C GLY A 147 13.16 9.73 -22.10
N ASN A 148 13.39 8.43 -22.26
CA ASN A 148 12.39 7.36 -22.08
C ASN A 148 11.51 7.51 -20.83
N GLU A 149 12.11 7.85 -19.69
CA GLU A 149 11.43 8.06 -18.41
C GLU A 149 10.18 8.95 -18.54
N ARG A 150 10.26 10.06 -19.29
CA ARG A 150 9.10 10.96 -19.46
C ARG A 150 7.98 10.32 -20.28
N ALA A 151 8.31 9.57 -21.32
CA ALA A 151 7.32 8.85 -22.11
C ALA A 151 6.68 7.73 -21.28
N GLU A 152 7.47 6.98 -20.51
CA GLU A 152 7.00 5.96 -19.56
C GLU A 152 6.07 6.57 -18.49
N ARG A 153 6.35 7.81 -18.03
CA ARG A 153 5.45 8.56 -17.13
C ARG A 153 4.12 8.93 -17.81
N GLU A 154 4.17 9.48 -19.02
CA GLU A 154 2.96 9.90 -19.76
C GLU A 154 2.09 8.69 -20.16
N GLU A 155 2.70 7.57 -20.59
CA GLU A 155 2.00 6.32 -20.89
C GLU A 155 1.36 5.69 -19.64
N THR A 156 2.06 5.68 -18.50
CA THR A 156 1.52 5.16 -17.22
C THR A 156 0.35 6.00 -16.72
N ALA A 157 0.43 7.32 -16.83
CA ALA A 157 -0.64 8.24 -16.45
C ALA A 157 -1.91 8.05 -17.30
N VAL A 158 -1.77 7.92 -18.63
CA VAL A 158 -2.89 7.61 -19.53
C VAL A 158 -3.48 6.23 -19.23
N GLY A 159 -2.64 5.22 -19.00
CA GLY A 159 -3.10 3.87 -18.63
C GLY A 159 -3.97 3.88 -17.37
N MET A 160 -3.51 4.57 -16.32
CA MET A 160 -4.27 4.73 -15.09
C MET A 160 -5.56 5.55 -15.29
N ALA A 161 -5.50 6.67 -16.02
CA ALA A 161 -6.71 7.46 -16.33
C ALA A 161 -7.76 6.62 -17.09
N ALA A 162 -7.34 5.71 -17.97
CA ALA A 162 -8.24 4.78 -18.66
C ALA A 162 -8.85 3.74 -17.70
N VAL A 163 -8.10 3.23 -16.72
CA VAL A 163 -8.65 2.35 -15.67
C VAL A 163 -9.76 3.09 -14.90
N TYR A 164 -9.53 4.32 -14.46
CA TYR A 164 -10.56 5.14 -13.82
C TYR A 164 -11.76 5.41 -14.76
N ALA A 165 -11.51 5.79 -16.03
CA ALA A 165 -12.54 6.04 -17.04
C ALA A 165 -13.46 4.84 -17.30
N SER A 166 -12.93 3.61 -17.16
CA SER A 166 -13.67 2.37 -17.33
C SER A 166 -14.67 2.07 -16.20
N PHE A 167 -14.47 2.65 -15.01
CA PHE A 167 -15.35 2.47 -13.85
C PHE A 167 -16.43 3.56 -13.70
N LEU A 168 -16.39 4.59 -14.55
CA LEU A 168 -17.39 5.66 -14.56
C LEU A 168 -18.77 5.13 -15.02
N ASP A 169 -19.68 4.96 -14.07
CA ASP A 169 -21.12 4.80 -14.31
C ASP A 169 -21.75 6.19 -14.52
N ASP A 170 -22.17 6.53 -15.74
CA ASP A 170 -22.80 7.83 -16.02
C ASP A 170 -24.01 8.10 -15.11
N GLY A 171 -24.74 7.04 -14.73
CA GLY A 171 -25.82 7.12 -13.75
C GLY A 171 -25.36 7.53 -12.34
N ALA A 172 -24.15 7.15 -11.91
CA ALA A 172 -23.57 7.51 -10.62
C ALA A 172 -23.12 8.97 -10.63
N LEU A 173 -22.46 9.41 -11.72
CA LEU A 173 -22.11 10.81 -11.92
C LEU A 173 -23.37 11.69 -11.88
N ASP A 174 -24.45 11.26 -12.53
CA ASP A 174 -25.75 11.92 -12.49
C ASP A 174 -26.32 12.03 -11.06
N ARG A 175 -26.17 11.00 -10.23
CA ARG A 175 -26.63 10.99 -8.82
C ARG A 175 -25.76 11.87 -7.92
N GLU A 176 -24.43 11.84 -8.07
CA GLU A 176 -23.50 12.70 -7.31
C GLU A 176 -23.70 14.18 -7.67
N LEU A 177 -23.76 14.51 -8.96
CA LEU A 177 -24.05 15.86 -9.43
C LEU A 177 -25.46 16.33 -9.01
N ALA A 178 -26.43 15.44 -8.87
CA ALA A 178 -27.73 15.80 -8.31
C ALA A 178 -27.65 16.26 -6.85
N ALA A 179 -26.72 15.70 -6.05
CA ALA A 179 -26.55 15.99 -4.63
C ALA A 179 -25.75 17.28 -4.32
N THR A 180 -24.84 17.69 -5.21
CA THR A 180 -23.94 18.86 -5.00
C THR A 180 -24.63 20.24 -5.04
N GLN A 181 -25.95 20.30 -5.25
CA GLN A 181 -26.77 21.52 -5.37
C GLN A 181 -26.41 22.45 -6.55
N LEU A 182 -25.50 22.04 -7.45
CA LEU A 182 -25.09 22.83 -8.61
C LEU A 182 -26.26 23.07 -9.59
N PRO A 183 -26.30 24.23 -10.29
CA PRO A 183 -27.27 24.53 -11.35
C PRO A 183 -27.31 23.45 -12.45
N ALA A 184 -28.46 23.33 -13.13
CA ALA A 184 -28.65 22.32 -14.19
C ALA A 184 -27.60 22.44 -15.32
N GLU A 185 -27.31 23.66 -15.75
CA GLU A 185 -26.34 23.98 -16.80
C GLU A 185 -24.90 23.63 -16.36
N ALA A 186 -24.50 23.99 -15.14
CA ALA A 186 -23.20 23.62 -14.57
C ALA A 186 -22.99 22.10 -14.56
N ARG A 187 -24.02 21.33 -14.20
CA ARG A 187 -23.96 19.85 -14.20
C ARG A 187 -23.89 19.27 -15.61
N GLN A 188 -24.56 19.87 -16.59
CA GLN A 188 -24.42 19.48 -18.00
C GLN A 188 -23.02 19.79 -18.53
N HIS A 189 -22.47 20.98 -18.21
CA HIS A 189 -21.11 21.36 -18.58
C HIS A 189 -20.07 20.39 -18.00
N TYR A 190 -20.19 20.04 -16.71
CA TYR A 190 -19.31 19.05 -16.06
C TYR A 190 -19.34 17.70 -16.78
N LYS A 191 -20.53 17.15 -17.05
CA LYS A 191 -20.67 15.88 -17.80
C LYS A 191 -20.03 15.97 -19.19
N ALA A 192 -20.22 17.08 -19.91
CA ALA A 192 -19.62 17.28 -21.22
C ALA A 192 -18.08 17.31 -21.15
N GLN A 193 -17.50 17.99 -20.15
CA GLN A 193 -16.06 17.95 -19.89
C GLN A 193 -15.57 16.53 -19.56
N VAL A 194 -16.29 15.80 -18.70
CA VAL A 194 -15.95 14.42 -18.30
C VAL A 194 -15.97 13.46 -19.49
N GLN A 195 -16.99 13.53 -20.35
CA GLN A 195 -17.08 12.69 -21.56
C GLN A 195 -15.99 13.05 -22.58
N ALA A 196 -15.67 14.34 -22.75
CA ALA A 196 -14.55 14.76 -23.60
C ALA A 196 -13.20 14.28 -23.04
N ALA A 197 -13.00 14.30 -21.72
CA ALA A 197 -11.81 13.76 -21.08
C ALA A 197 -11.68 12.24 -21.30
N LYS A 198 -12.77 11.49 -21.13
CA LYS A 198 -12.84 10.04 -21.43
C LYS A 198 -12.48 9.74 -22.89
N GLN A 199 -13.08 10.44 -23.85
CA GLN A 199 -12.77 10.29 -25.28
C GLN A 199 -11.29 10.58 -25.60
N ASN A 200 -10.68 11.59 -24.97
CA ASN A 200 -9.26 11.89 -25.15
C ASN A 200 -8.36 10.79 -24.57
N VAL A 201 -8.70 10.25 -23.39
CA VAL A 201 -8.00 9.12 -22.77
C VAL A 201 -8.11 7.85 -23.63
N ASP A 202 -9.30 7.53 -24.13
CA ASP A 202 -9.53 6.41 -25.05
C ASP A 202 -8.71 6.55 -26.34
N ALA A 203 -8.60 7.76 -26.90
CA ALA A 203 -7.80 8.04 -28.09
C ALA A 203 -6.29 7.89 -27.85
N LEU A 204 -5.77 8.37 -26.71
CA LEU A 204 -4.37 8.20 -26.32
C LEU A 204 -4.03 6.73 -26.06
N LEU A 205 -4.92 6.00 -25.38
CA LEU A 205 -4.81 4.56 -25.16
C LEU A 205 -4.81 3.77 -26.48
N ALA A 206 -5.66 4.18 -27.44
CA ALA A 206 -5.72 3.57 -28.78
C ALA A 206 -4.45 3.79 -29.61
N ALA A 207 -3.67 4.84 -29.32
CA ALA A 207 -2.38 5.12 -29.97
C ALA A 207 -1.19 4.31 -29.40
N MET A 208 -1.32 3.75 -28.19
CA MET A 208 -0.28 2.90 -27.58
C MET A 208 -0.11 1.57 -28.32
N THR A 209 1.10 1.00 -28.30
CA THR A 209 1.33 -0.38 -28.79
C THR A 209 0.55 -1.40 -27.95
N PRO A 210 0.24 -2.60 -28.48
CA PRO A 210 -0.43 -3.65 -27.71
C PRO A 210 0.33 -4.02 -26.43
N THR A 211 1.67 -4.08 -26.47
CA THR A 211 2.48 -4.41 -25.29
C THR A 211 2.43 -3.30 -24.23
N VAL A 212 2.51 -2.02 -24.60
CA VAL A 212 2.38 -0.91 -23.65
C VAL A 212 0.98 -0.92 -23.03
N ARG A 213 -0.07 -0.90 -23.88
CA ARG A 213 -1.49 -0.89 -23.48
C ARG A 213 -1.83 -2.02 -22.51
N LYS A 214 -1.31 -3.22 -22.78
CA LYS A 214 -1.50 -4.38 -21.92
C LYS A 214 -0.99 -4.15 -20.50
N VAL A 215 0.17 -3.51 -20.36
CA VAL A 215 0.83 -3.38 -19.05
C VAL A 215 0.37 -2.12 -18.31
N VAL A 216 0.13 -0.99 -18.99
CA VAL A 216 -0.34 0.26 -18.34
C VAL A 216 -1.85 0.31 -18.09
N TYR A 217 -2.65 -0.48 -18.83
CA TYR A 217 -4.12 -0.46 -18.73
C TYR A 217 -4.76 -1.84 -18.51
N GLU A 218 -4.50 -2.84 -19.36
CA GLU A 218 -5.27 -4.11 -19.28
C GLU A 218 -4.99 -4.88 -17.97
N ILE A 219 -3.73 -4.94 -17.54
CA ILE A 219 -3.32 -5.54 -16.26
C ILE A 219 -3.97 -4.82 -15.06
N PRO A 220 -3.81 -3.49 -14.88
CA PRO A 220 -4.46 -2.81 -13.77
C PRO A 220 -5.99 -2.83 -13.86
N LEU A 221 -6.60 -2.77 -15.05
CA LEU A 221 -8.05 -2.94 -15.20
C LEU A 221 -8.52 -4.32 -14.68
N HIS A 222 -7.85 -5.40 -15.07
CA HIS A 222 -8.19 -6.75 -14.62
C HIS A 222 -8.10 -6.88 -13.09
N ILE A 223 -7.05 -6.32 -12.49
CA ILE A 223 -6.81 -6.36 -11.04
C ILE A 223 -7.85 -5.52 -10.29
N ALA A 224 -8.18 -4.32 -10.78
CA ALA A 224 -9.25 -3.51 -10.21
C ALA A 224 -10.62 -4.21 -10.31
N GLN A 225 -10.92 -4.87 -11.43
CA GLN A 225 -12.15 -5.64 -11.61
C GLN A 225 -12.21 -6.85 -10.67
N ASP A 226 -11.11 -7.58 -10.46
CA ASP A 226 -11.08 -8.72 -9.54
C ASP A 226 -11.18 -8.30 -8.08
N LEU A 227 -10.48 -7.24 -7.67
CA LEU A 227 -10.63 -6.68 -6.33
C LEU A 227 -12.05 -6.14 -6.09
N ARG A 228 -12.68 -5.51 -7.09
CA ARG A 228 -14.09 -5.09 -7.00
C ARG A 228 -15.05 -6.27 -6.86
N LYS A 229 -14.83 -7.38 -7.60
CA LYS A 229 -15.59 -8.65 -7.39
C LYS A 229 -15.38 -9.19 -5.98
N GLU A 230 -14.15 -9.13 -5.47
CA GLU A 230 -13.80 -9.61 -4.13
C GLU A 230 -14.44 -8.75 -3.02
N TYR A 231 -14.51 -7.42 -3.19
CA TYR A 231 -15.24 -6.50 -2.31
C TYR A 231 -16.76 -6.70 -2.38
N GLU A 232 -17.36 -6.83 -3.57
CA GLU A 232 -18.81 -7.10 -3.72
C GLU A 232 -19.23 -8.42 -3.04
N ALA A 233 -18.43 -9.47 -3.19
CA ALA A 233 -18.62 -10.74 -2.48
C ALA A 233 -18.51 -10.61 -0.95
N LYS A 234 -17.87 -9.53 -0.46
CA LYS A 234 -17.66 -9.23 0.96
C LYS A 234 -18.37 -7.95 1.44
N LYS A 235 -19.30 -7.38 0.67
CA LYS A 235 -19.87 -6.04 0.96
C LYS A 235 -20.55 -5.89 2.31
N ASN A 236 -21.06 -6.97 2.89
CA ASN A 236 -21.60 -6.98 4.26
C ASN A 236 -20.53 -6.68 5.32
N PHE A 237 -19.25 -6.95 5.05
CA PHE A 237 -18.13 -6.55 5.88
C PHE A 237 -17.75 -5.09 5.66
N GLY A 238 -17.79 -4.60 4.41
CA GLY A 238 -17.62 -3.17 4.10
C GLY A 238 -18.66 -2.30 4.81
N ALA A 239 -19.95 -2.62 4.66
CA ALA A 239 -21.03 -1.91 5.35
C ALA A 239 -20.95 -1.98 6.89
N ARG A 240 -20.39 -3.06 7.47
CA ARG A 240 -20.09 -3.13 8.90
C ARG A 240 -18.88 -2.26 9.28
N LEU A 241 -17.85 -2.19 8.43
CA LEU A 241 -16.70 -1.32 8.62
C LEU A 241 -17.12 0.15 8.57
N ASP A 242 -17.92 0.57 7.60
CA ASP A 242 -18.34 1.98 7.44
C ASP A 242 -19.14 2.48 8.67
N VAL A 243 -20.00 1.62 9.24
CA VAL A 243 -20.70 1.89 10.52
C VAL A 243 -19.74 1.95 11.71
N LEU A 244 -18.77 1.04 11.80
CA LEU A 244 -17.79 1.04 12.89
C LEU A 244 -16.76 2.17 12.78
N ALA A 245 -16.41 2.59 11.57
CA ALA A 245 -15.57 3.75 11.30
C ALA A 245 -16.29 5.04 11.74
N THR A 246 -17.59 5.17 11.47
CA THR A 246 -18.42 6.28 11.98
C THR A 246 -18.40 6.32 13.51
N GLN A 247 -18.60 5.18 14.18
CA GLN A 247 -18.55 5.08 15.65
C GLN A 247 -17.12 5.30 16.20
N ALA A 248 -16.08 4.87 15.47
CA ALA A 248 -14.69 5.16 15.83
C ALA A 248 -14.43 6.67 15.74
N ASP A 249 -15.01 7.35 14.75
CA ASP A 249 -14.86 8.79 14.57
C ASP A 249 -15.58 9.60 15.66
N GLU A 250 -16.76 9.17 16.11
CA GLU A 250 -17.39 9.69 17.33
C GLU A 250 -16.52 9.46 18.57
N ALA A 251 -15.93 8.26 18.70
CA ALA A 251 -15.05 7.92 19.82
C ALA A 251 -13.71 8.67 19.81
N ARG A 252 -13.12 8.93 18.63
CA ARG A 252 -11.96 9.82 18.42
C ARG A 252 -12.26 11.25 18.90
N LYS A 253 -13.53 11.69 18.80
CA LYS A 253 -14.04 13.01 19.23
C LYS A 253 -14.55 13.03 20.68
N GLY A 254 -14.37 11.94 21.44
CA GLY A 254 -14.76 11.83 22.86
C GLY A 254 -16.20 11.39 23.13
N GLY A 255 -16.95 10.98 22.10
CA GLY A 255 -18.26 10.34 22.24
C GLY A 255 -18.18 8.83 22.45
N GLY A 256 -19.35 8.19 22.56
CA GLY A 256 -19.47 6.72 22.49
C GLY A 256 -18.67 5.94 23.55
N ASN A 257 -18.13 4.79 23.14
CA ASN A 257 -17.26 3.94 23.96
C ASN A 257 -16.15 3.34 23.06
N PRO A 258 -14.92 3.88 23.06
CA PRO A 258 -13.86 3.42 22.17
C PRO A 258 -13.46 1.96 22.40
N SER A 259 -13.47 1.49 23.66
CA SER A 259 -13.11 0.11 23.99
C SER A 259 -14.10 -0.89 23.39
N LYS A 260 -15.39 -0.52 23.32
CA LYS A 260 -16.42 -1.31 22.63
C LYS A 260 -16.18 -1.30 21.11
N VAL A 261 -15.98 -0.13 20.50
CA VAL A 261 -15.76 -0.02 19.04
C VAL A 261 -14.50 -0.80 18.63
N ALA A 262 -13.41 -0.73 19.39
CA ALA A 262 -12.21 -1.51 19.15
C ALA A 262 -12.45 -3.03 19.27
N GLN A 263 -13.28 -3.49 20.21
CA GLN A 263 -13.66 -4.91 20.29
C GLN A 263 -14.49 -5.37 19.07
N GLU A 264 -15.41 -4.53 18.58
CA GLU A 264 -16.25 -4.83 17.42
C GLU A 264 -15.47 -4.77 16.10
N LEU A 265 -14.53 -3.82 15.94
CA LEU A 265 -13.56 -3.78 14.83
C LEU A 265 -12.64 -5.02 14.86
N THR A 266 -12.10 -5.38 16.02
CA THR A 266 -11.27 -6.60 16.16
C THR A 266 -12.08 -7.85 15.82
N GLN A 267 -13.37 -7.90 16.17
CA GLN A 267 -14.24 -9.00 15.76
C GLN A 267 -14.52 -9.00 14.25
N LEU A 268 -14.76 -7.83 13.63
CA LEU A 268 -14.93 -7.72 12.20
C LEU A 268 -13.69 -8.24 11.44
N ARG A 269 -12.48 -7.98 11.96
CA ARG A 269 -11.23 -8.53 11.41
C ARG A 269 -11.17 -10.06 11.52
N SER A 270 -11.48 -10.61 12.69
CA SER A 270 -11.57 -12.06 12.89
C SER A 270 -12.63 -12.72 11.98
N ASP A 271 -13.76 -12.05 11.73
CA ASP A 271 -14.80 -12.53 10.81
C ASP A 271 -14.30 -12.58 9.35
N VAL A 272 -13.59 -11.54 8.90
CA VAL A 272 -13.00 -11.45 7.55
C VAL A 272 -11.97 -12.55 7.31
N VAL A 273 -11.04 -12.77 8.26
CA VAL A 273 -10.07 -13.89 8.17
C VAL A 273 -10.80 -15.23 8.10
N THR A 274 -11.83 -15.42 8.92
CA THR A 274 -12.61 -16.66 8.98
C THR A 274 -13.32 -16.97 7.67
N VAL A 275 -14.03 -16.00 7.07
CA VAL A 275 -14.78 -16.20 5.81
C VAL A 275 -13.86 -16.33 4.60
N CYS A 276 -12.67 -15.72 4.63
CA CYS A 276 -11.61 -15.96 3.66
C CYS A 276 -11.01 -17.39 3.75
N GLY A 277 -11.42 -18.22 4.72
CA GLY A 277 -10.95 -19.59 4.90
C GLY A 277 -9.78 -19.72 5.87
N ALA A 278 -9.39 -18.62 6.51
CA ALA A 278 -8.30 -18.48 7.46
C ALA A 278 -6.95 -18.99 6.93
N THR A 279 -6.58 -18.64 5.70
CA THR A 279 -5.19 -18.81 5.21
C THR A 279 -4.32 -17.63 5.68
N GLU A 280 -3.00 -17.73 5.53
CA GLU A 280 -2.10 -16.59 5.75
C GLU A 280 -2.42 -15.41 4.81
N GLU A 281 -2.80 -15.69 3.56
CA GLU A 281 -3.20 -14.68 2.57
C GLU A 281 -4.36 -13.78 3.03
N CYS A 282 -5.24 -14.28 3.88
CA CYS A 282 -6.39 -13.53 4.40
C CYS A 282 -5.98 -12.32 5.25
N THR A 283 -4.74 -12.31 5.77
CA THR A 283 -4.15 -11.16 6.49
C THR A 283 -3.61 -10.08 5.55
N TYR A 284 -3.61 -10.34 4.24
CA TYR A 284 -3.20 -9.40 3.17
C TYR A 284 -4.41 -8.86 2.39
N HIS A 285 -5.63 -9.27 2.77
CA HIS A 285 -6.88 -8.80 2.16
C HIS A 285 -7.10 -7.32 2.46
N PRO A 286 -7.52 -6.46 1.50
CA PRO A 286 -7.72 -5.03 1.72
C PRO A 286 -8.54 -4.67 2.97
N LEU A 287 -9.76 -5.23 3.14
CA LEU A 287 -10.56 -5.07 4.37
C LEU A 287 -9.79 -5.38 5.67
N TYR A 288 -8.86 -6.34 5.68
CA TYR A 288 -8.06 -6.65 6.89
C TYR A 288 -7.13 -5.47 7.23
N ALA A 289 -6.50 -4.87 6.22
CA ALA A 289 -5.67 -3.68 6.37
C ALA A 289 -6.51 -2.46 6.81
N GLU A 290 -7.66 -2.23 6.19
CA GLU A 290 -8.56 -1.10 6.51
C GLU A 290 -9.12 -1.18 7.94
N ILE A 291 -9.58 -2.35 8.38
CA ILE A 291 -10.02 -2.56 9.78
C ILE A 291 -8.84 -2.34 10.74
N THR A 292 -7.63 -2.76 10.36
CA THR A 292 -6.42 -2.58 11.17
C THR A 292 -5.98 -1.10 11.22
N HIS A 293 -6.24 -0.31 10.18
CA HIS A 293 -6.02 1.14 10.18
C HIS A 293 -6.96 1.87 11.14
N GLU A 294 -8.26 1.54 11.12
CA GLU A 294 -9.22 2.14 12.05
C GLU A 294 -8.96 1.73 13.50
N LEU A 295 -8.50 0.49 13.74
CA LEU A 295 -7.97 0.10 15.05
C LEU A 295 -6.75 0.95 15.45
N ALA A 296 -5.74 1.07 14.58
CA ALA A 296 -4.51 1.81 14.88
C ALA A 296 -4.80 3.27 15.26
N THR A 297 -5.61 3.97 14.45
CA THR A 297 -5.94 5.39 14.65
C THR A 297 -6.87 5.62 15.84
N LEU A 298 -7.83 4.71 16.12
CA LEU A 298 -8.65 4.73 17.33
C LEU A 298 -7.79 4.54 18.59
N TYR A 299 -6.80 3.65 18.55
CA TYR A 299 -5.85 3.45 19.66
C TYR A 299 -4.94 4.67 19.86
N VAL A 300 -4.50 5.36 18.80
CA VAL A 300 -3.76 6.64 18.92
C VAL A 300 -4.62 7.71 19.61
N ALA A 301 -5.84 7.96 19.13
CA ALA A 301 -6.71 8.99 19.69
C ALA A 301 -7.05 8.74 21.17
N THR A 302 -7.13 7.47 21.56
CA THR A 302 -7.40 7.04 22.95
C THR A 302 -6.14 6.85 23.80
N LYS A 303 -4.96 7.25 23.28
CA LYS A 303 -3.65 7.18 23.96
C LYS A 303 -3.21 5.76 24.33
N GLN A 304 -3.75 4.74 23.67
CA GLN A 304 -3.39 3.33 23.83
C GLN A 304 -2.18 3.01 22.93
N VAL A 305 -1.05 3.67 23.21
CA VAL A 305 0.15 3.73 22.35
C VAL A 305 0.64 2.34 21.93
N ASP A 306 0.74 1.37 22.83
CA ASP A 306 1.28 0.05 22.49
C ASP A 306 0.32 -0.83 21.68
N LEU A 307 -1.00 -0.62 21.80
CA LEU A 307 -1.98 -1.23 20.90
C LEU A 307 -1.89 -0.61 19.51
N ALA A 308 -1.80 0.72 19.41
CA ALA A 308 -1.59 1.42 18.15
C ALA A 308 -0.27 1.01 17.46
N ARG A 309 0.82 0.85 18.21
CA ARG A 309 2.10 0.28 17.73
C ARG A 309 1.88 -1.15 17.20
N ALA A 310 1.14 -1.99 17.92
CA ALA A 310 0.90 -3.37 17.55
C ALA A 310 -0.04 -3.54 16.33
N GLU A 311 -0.91 -2.57 16.02
CA GLU A 311 -1.63 -2.52 14.73
C GLU A 311 -0.74 -1.97 13.60
N SER A 312 0.03 -0.89 13.88
CA SER A 312 0.97 -0.29 12.92
C SER A 312 2.04 -1.29 12.46
N ALA A 313 2.46 -2.18 13.36
CA ALA A 313 3.38 -3.28 13.09
C ALA A 313 2.82 -4.31 12.09
N LEU A 314 1.50 -4.50 12.02
CA LEU A 314 0.87 -5.33 10.98
C LEU A 314 0.95 -4.64 9.63
N LEU A 315 0.55 -3.38 9.58
CA LEU A 315 0.46 -2.59 8.35
C LEU A 315 1.84 -2.30 7.73
N THR A 316 2.90 -2.27 8.54
CA THR A 316 4.30 -2.15 8.09
C THR A 316 4.96 -3.49 7.72
N ARG A 317 4.27 -4.64 7.82
CA ARG A 317 4.78 -5.89 7.23
C ARG A 317 4.88 -5.76 5.71
N LYS A 318 5.95 -6.26 5.10
CA LYS A 318 6.16 -6.25 3.63
C LYS A 318 5.08 -6.97 2.81
N ASP A 319 4.21 -7.72 3.47
CA ASP A 319 3.18 -8.55 2.87
C ASP A 319 1.75 -8.04 3.12
N SER A 320 1.52 -7.15 4.09
CA SER A 320 0.20 -6.59 4.46
C SER A 320 -0.57 -6.03 3.26
N MET A 321 0.14 -5.35 2.35
CA MET A 321 -0.42 -4.70 1.17
C MET A 321 -0.38 -5.56 -0.11
N LYS A 322 0.03 -6.84 -0.05
CA LYS A 322 0.21 -7.69 -1.26
C LYS A 322 -1.03 -7.79 -2.16
N ARG A 323 -2.24 -7.70 -1.59
CA ARG A 323 -3.51 -7.72 -2.34
C ARG A 323 -4.22 -6.37 -2.37
N THR A 324 -3.59 -5.27 -1.94
CA THR A 324 -4.10 -3.95 -2.36
C THR A 324 -3.75 -3.73 -3.83
N PHE A 325 -4.47 -2.83 -4.48
CA PHE A 325 -4.42 -2.63 -5.93
C PHE A 325 -2.99 -2.45 -6.46
N GLN A 326 -2.24 -1.51 -5.89
CA GLN A 326 -0.93 -1.08 -6.37
C GLN A 326 0.16 -2.17 -6.31
N PRO A 327 0.38 -2.90 -5.21
CA PRO A 327 1.34 -4.01 -5.19
C PRO A 327 0.95 -5.19 -6.06
N ALA A 328 -0.35 -5.48 -6.20
CA ALA A 328 -0.84 -6.49 -7.14
C ALA A 328 -0.58 -6.08 -8.61
N VAL A 329 -0.85 -4.82 -8.95
CA VAL A 329 -0.51 -4.23 -10.26
C VAL A 329 0.98 -4.33 -10.53
N TYR A 330 1.82 -3.86 -9.61
CA TYR A 330 3.28 -3.93 -9.78
C TYR A 330 3.78 -5.36 -9.99
N ALA A 331 3.29 -6.34 -9.23
CA ALA A 331 3.69 -7.74 -9.39
C ALA A 331 3.37 -8.27 -10.79
N ALA A 332 2.17 -7.99 -11.32
CA ALA A 332 1.76 -8.41 -12.65
C ALA A 332 2.46 -7.62 -13.78
N GLN A 333 2.69 -6.32 -13.60
CA GLN A 333 3.46 -5.49 -14.54
C GLN A 333 4.92 -5.92 -14.62
N TYR A 334 5.56 -6.19 -13.48
CA TYR A 334 6.92 -6.74 -13.40
C TYR A 334 7.02 -8.08 -14.12
N GLU A 335 6.08 -8.99 -13.89
CA GLU A 335 6.07 -10.30 -14.57
C GLU A 335 5.88 -10.16 -16.09
N ALA A 336 5.03 -9.22 -16.54
CA ALA A 336 4.88 -8.90 -17.96
C ALA A 336 6.15 -8.29 -18.57
N GLY A 337 6.84 -7.40 -17.85
CA GLY A 337 8.13 -6.82 -18.24
C GLY A 337 9.24 -7.87 -18.32
N GLU A 338 9.29 -8.82 -17.38
CA GLU A 338 10.16 -9.99 -17.44
C GLU A 338 9.87 -10.87 -18.67
N ARG A 339 8.61 -11.22 -18.92
CA ARG A 339 8.20 -12.02 -20.10
C ARG A 339 8.59 -11.31 -21.40
N SER A 340 8.35 -10.00 -21.51
CA SER A 340 8.74 -9.19 -22.67
C SER A 340 10.26 -9.12 -22.86
N THR A 341 11.01 -8.92 -21.77
CA THR A 341 12.49 -8.93 -21.79
C THR A 341 13.03 -10.29 -22.25
N LYS A 342 12.47 -11.40 -21.76
CA LYS A 342 12.83 -12.77 -22.17
C LYS A 342 12.49 -13.01 -23.65
N ALA A 343 11.33 -12.52 -24.13
CA ALA A 343 10.95 -12.59 -25.54
C ALA A 343 11.88 -11.77 -26.46
N LEU A 344 12.29 -10.57 -26.05
CA LEU A 344 13.27 -9.76 -26.77
C LEU A 344 14.65 -10.43 -26.80
N GLN A 345 15.11 -11.00 -25.69
CA GLN A 345 16.38 -11.73 -25.64
C GLN A 345 16.35 -12.96 -26.57
N ALA A 346 15.22 -13.68 -26.61
CA ALA A 346 15.01 -14.77 -27.57
C ALA A 346 15.02 -14.25 -29.02
N LYS A 347 14.34 -13.15 -29.34
CA LYS A 347 14.32 -12.51 -30.67
C LYS A 347 15.72 -12.02 -31.12
N LYS A 348 16.49 -11.43 -30.21
CA LYS A 348 17.90 -11.02 -30.41
C LYS A 348 18.87 -12.20 -30.56
N SER A 349 18.49 -13.38 -30.06
CA SER A 349 19.27 -14.61 -30.23
C SER A 349 18.91 -15.30 -31.55
N ALA A 350 17.61 -15.39 -31.85
CA ALA A 350 17.10 -15.85 -33.13
C ALA A 350 17.64 -15.03 -34.31
N SER A 351 17.79 -13.71 -34.18
CA SER A 351 18.28 -12.85 -35.28
C SER A 351 19.75 -13.12 -35.68
N LYS A 352 20.51 -13.81 -34.83
CA LYS A 352 21.87 -14.29 -35.13
C LYS A 352 21.91 -15.67 -35.80
N LEU A 353 20.78 -16.39 -35.82
CA LEU A 353 20.65 -17.75 -36.31
C LEU A 353 19.78 -17.82 -37.57
N ASP A 354 18.59 -17.22 -37.53
CA ASP A 354 17.70 -17.02 -38.67
C ASP A 354 16.96 -15.66 -38.57
N PRO A 355 17.30 -14.68 -39.45
CA PRO A 355 16.58 -13.42 -39.55
C PRO A 355 15.09 -13.54 -39.91
N LYS A 356 14.65 -14.63 -40.57
CA LYS A 356 13.22 -14.85 -40.87
C LYS A 356 12.45 -15.23 -39.60
N LEU A 357 12.94 -16.19 -38.82
CA LEU A 357 12.41 -16.52 -37.50
C LEU A 357 12.35 -15.28 -36.60
N ALA A 358 13.42 -14.49 -36.51
CA ALA A 358 13.43 -13.27 -35.71
C ALA A 358 12.44 -12.18 -36.20
N LYS A 359 12.12 -12.14 -37.50
CA LYS A 359 11.07 -11.27 -38.04
C LYS A 359 9.66 -11.81 -37.76
N ALA A 360 9.49 -13.13 -37.67
CA ALA A 360 8.23 -13.77 -37.28
C ALA A 360 7.96 -13.74 -35.76
N MET A 361 8.99 -13.51 -34.94
CA MET A 361 8.83 -13.32 -33.49
C MET A 361 8.23 -11.96 -33.17
N ASP A 362 6.96 -11.95 -32.81
CA ASP A 362 6.25 -10.77 -32.31
C ASP A 362 6.65 -10.47 -30.85
N ALA A 363 7.79 -9.82 -30.70
CA ALA A 363 8.25 -9.21 -29.46
C ALA A 363 8.57 -7.74 -29.73
N ASP A 364 7.84 -6.86 -29.04
CA ASP A 364 8.04 -5.42 -28.97
C ASP A 364 9.34 -5.06 -28.24
N ALA A 365 9.61 -3.76 -28.09
CA ALA A 365 10.55 -3.29 -27.08
C ALA A 365 10.06 -3.70 -25.66
N PRO A 366 10.98 -4.05 -24.74
CA PRO A 366 10.61 -4.29 -23.35
C PRO A 366 10.20 -2.95 -22.74
N VAL A 367 8.98 -2.89 -22.20
CA VAL A 367 8.52 -1.69 -21.49
C VAL A 367 9.24 -1.64 -20.15
N SER A 368 9.96 -0.55 -19.92
CA SER A 368 10.64 -0.25 -18.66
C SER A 368 9.63 0.37 -17.68
N PHE A 369 9.81 0.12 -16.38
CA PHE A 369 8.93 0.62 -15.34
C PHE A 369 9.73 1.07 -14.11
N SER A 370 9.85 2.38 -13.94
CA SER A 370 10.26 2.98 -12.66
C SER A 370 9.08 3.00 -11.70
N PHE A 371 9.01 2.02 -10.78
CA PHE A 371 7.97 1.99 -9.73
C PHE A 371 8.05 3.20 -8.78
N ALA A 372 9.23 3.82 -8.65
CA ALA A 372 9.51 4.88 -7.69
C ALA A 372 8.69 6.16 -7.91
N ASP A 373 8.17 6.40 -9.11
CA ASP A 373 7.64 7.71 -9.50
C ASP A 373 6.11 7.86 -9.32
N PHE A 374 5.34 6.78 -9.55
CA PHE A 374 3.86 6.81 -9.48
C PHE A 374 3.29 6.12 -8.26
N PHE A 375 3.99 5.10 -7.75
CA PHE A 375 3.45 4.19 -6.76
C PHE A 375 4.26 4.24 -5.45
N GLN A 376 4.61 5.46 -5.07
CA GLN A 376 4.84 5.87 -3.68
C GLN A 376 3.58 6.50 -3.07
N ALA A 377 2.40 5.92 -3.32
CA ALA A 377 1.26 6.15 -2.42
C ALA A 377 1.66 5.79 -0.98
N GLY A 378 1.00 6.41 0.01
CA GLY A 378 1.38 6.45 1.43
C GLY A 378 1.37 5.10 2.16
N SER A 379 2.25 4.18 1.79
CA SER A 379 2.53 2.95 2.54
C SER A 379 3.10 3.24 3.94
N SER A 380 3.69 4.42 4.13
CA SER A 380 3.65 5.12 5.41
C SER A 380 2.24 5.66 5.67
N LEU A 381 1.47 4.93 6.48
CA LEU A 381 0.30 5.47 7.19
C LEU A 381 0.62 6.86 7.77
N PRO A 382 -0.34 7.80 7.87
CA PRO A 382 -0.10 9.17 8.34
C PRO A 382 0.76 9.18 9.61
N PHE A 383 2.02 9.62 9.46
CA PHE A 383 3.23 9.07 10.09
C PHE A 383 3.08 8.70 11.58
N LEU A 384 2.49 7.53 11.88
CA LEU A 384 2.03 7.21 13.25
C LEU A 384 3.18 7.21 14.28
N ALA A 385 4.42 6.99 13.85
CA ALA A 385 5.60 7.12 14.70
C ALA A 385 5.75 8.50 15.37
N SER A 386 5.26 9.60 14.79
CA SER A 386 5.26 10.91 15.45
C SER A 386 4.23 10.99 16.58
N ALA A 387 3.02 10.45 16.36
CA ALA A 387 1.97 10.37 17.37
C ALA A 387 2.25 9.33 18.47
N LEU A 388 3.11 8.34 18.19
CA LEU A 388 3.49 7.25 19.10
C LEU A 388 4.80 7.53 19.87
N GLY A 389 5.47 8.65 19.58
CA GLY A 389 6.67 9.13 20.26
C GLY A 389 7.94 8.30 20.01
N GLU A 390 9.09 8.86 20.39
CA GLU A 390 10.38 8.18 20.29
C GLU A 390 10.45 6.98 21.27
N GLY A 391 10.24 5.79 20.72
CA GLY A 391 10.29 4.55 21.50
C GLY A 391 9.90 3.35 20.67
N ASN A 392 10.87 2.76 19.96
CA ASN A 392 10.67 1.46 19.32
C ASN A 392 10.63 0.37 20.42
N PRO A 393 9.48 -0.27 20.70
CA PRO A 393 9.42 -1.37 21.64
C PRO A 393 10.30 -2.51 21.11
N THR A 394 11.14 -3.09 21.97
CA THR A 394 12.04 -4.16 21.56
C THR A 394 11.22 -5.45 21.40
N PRO A 395 11.14 -6.06 20.20
CA PRO A 395 10.28 -7.21 19.99
C PRO A 395 10.87 -8.45 20.67
N VAL A 396 10.23 -8.91 21.74
CA VAL A 396 10.61 -10.13 22.45
C VAL A 396 10.09 -11.34 21.66
N SER A 397 10.89 -12.40 21.54
CA SER A 397 10.49 -13.63 20.83
C SER A 397 10.99 -14.87 21.58
N GLY A 398 10.22 -15.95 21.54
CA GLY A 398 10.64 -17.24 22.09
C GLY A 398 9.63 -18.36 21.86
N TYR A 399 10.08 -19.61 21.92
CA TYR A 399 9.20 -20.77 21.80
C TYR A 399 8.42 -21.04 23.08
N VAL A 400 7.11 -21.29 22.96
CA VAL A 400 6.23 -21.54 24.09
C VAL A 400 6.54 -22.89 24.75
N GLN A 401 6.70 -22.86 26.07
CA GLN A 401 6.74 -24.02 26.96
C GLN A 401 5.32 -24.40 27.39
N ALA A 402 4.55 -23.44 27.89
CA ALA A 402 3.18 -23.64 28.36
C ALA A 402 2.34 -22.37 28.19
N VAL A 403 1.01 -22.54 28.17
CA VAL A 403 0.03 -21.46 28.27
C VAL A 403 -0.95 -21.85 29.37
N SER A 404 -1.12 -21.01 30.39
CA SER A 404 -2.04 -21.26 31.51
C SER A 404 -2.99 -20.08 31.70
N ARG A 405 -4.29 -20.36 31.79
CA ARG A 405 -5.31 -19.31 31.91
C ARG A 405 -5.38 -18.78 33.35
N LYS A 406 -5.39 -17.45 33.50
CA LYS A 406 -5.52 -16.70 34.75
C LYS A 406 -6.64 -15.66 34.60
N GLY A 407 -7.88 -16.13 34.60
CA GLY A 407 -9.09 -15.29 34.50
C GLY A 407 -9.37 -14.81 33.07
N ASP A 408 -9.30 -13.49 32.87
CA ASP A 408 -9.37 -12.80 31.58
C ASP A 408 -8.04 -12.85 30.81
N LYS A 409 -6.92 -13.07 31.50
CA LYS A 409 -5.57 -13.20 30.92
C LYS A 409 -5.08 -14.65 30.87
N SER A 410 -4.00 -14.87 30.15
CA SER A 410 -3.23 -16.12 30.15
C SER A 410 -1.75 -15.82 30.36
N LEU A 411 -1.10 -16.62 31.20
CA LEU A 411 0.35 -16.65 31.32
C LEU A 411 0.93 -17.50 30.18
N VAL A 412 1.85 -16.94 29.40
CA VAL A 412 2.65 -17.70 28.42
C VAL A 412 4.07 -17.84 28.98
N GLU A 413 4.51 -19.08 29.14
CA GLU A 413 5.84 -19.43 29.61
C GLU A 413 6.70 -19.87 28.42
N PHE A 414 7.97 -19.47 28.37
CA PHE A 414 8.89 -19.79 27.27
C PHE A 414 9.84 -20.95 27.60
N LYS A 415 10.28 -21.68 26.58
CA LYS A 415 11.32 -22.71 26.69
C LYS A 415 12.68 -22.06 26.82
N THR A 416 13.58 -22.69 27.57
CA THR A 416 15.02 -22.36 27.49
C THR A 416 15.55 -22.90 26.17
N GLU A 417 15.97 -22.01 25.28
CA GLU A 417 16.64 -22.37 24.04
C GLU A 417 18.14 -22.56 24.27
N TYR A 418 18.79 -23.30 23.37
CA TYR A 418 20.23 -23.56 23.43
C TYR A 418 20.84 -23.38 22.06
N GLN A 419 21.91 -22.59 21.97
CA GLN A 419 22.76 -22.50 20.80
C GLN A 419 24.03 -23.33 21.01
N SER A 420 24.52 -23.94 19.93
CA SER A 420 25.87 -24.50 19.89
C SER A 420 26.84 -23.37 19.55
N VAL A 421 27.81 -23.12 20.42
CA VAL A 421 28.87 -22.12 20.21
C VAL A 421 30.20 -22.84 20.26
N ASP A 422 31.05 -22.62 19.26
CA ASP A 422 32.41 -23.12 19.26
C ASP A 422 33.28 -22.22 20.16
N VAL A 423 33.51 -22.69 21.39
CA VAL A 423 34.31 -21.99 22.39
C VAL A 423 35.80 -22.27 22.09
N PRO A 424 36.65 -21.22 22.02
CA PRO A 424 38.08 -21.42 21.87
C PRO A 424 38.69 -21.99 23.15
N THR A 425 39.54 -23.00 23.00
CA THR A 425 40.21 -23.76 24.07
C THR A 425 41.67 -23.99 23.68
N ASN A 426 42.55 -24.20 24.67
CA ASN A 426 43.98 -24.48 24.44
C ASN A 426 44.67 -23.48 23.50
N CYS A 427 44.23 -22.20 23.54
CA CYS A 427 44.81 -21.14 22.73
C CYS A 427 46.29 -20.90 23.09
N TYR A 428 47.11 -20.69 22.07
CA TYR A 428 48.48 -20.23 22.25
C TYR A 428 48.83 -19.16 21.22
N THR A 429 49.55 -18.15 21.67
CA THR A 429 49.98 -17.01 20.86
C THR A 429 51.10 -17.43 19.89
N THR A 430 51.00 -17.10 18.61
CA THR A 430 52.00 -17.47 17.59
C THR A 430 53.23 -16.56 17.58
N GLY A 431 53.18 -15.43 18.32
CA GLY A 431 54.19 -14.37 18.32
C GLY A 431 54.11 -13.44 17.11
N ARG A 432 53.23 -13.68 16.14
CA ARG A 432 52.95 -12.78 15.02
C ARG A 432 51.93 -11.72 15.43
N ILE A 433 52.07 -10.51 14.92
CA ILE A 433 51.09 -9.44 15.13
C ILE A 433 49.91 -9.68 14.18
N ALA A 434 48.70 -9.85 14.73
CA ALA A 434 47.46 -9.90 13.96
C ALA A 434 46.93 -8.50 13.66
N ARG A 435 47.00 -7.59 14.64
CA ARG A 435 46.49 -6.23 14.53
C ARG A 435 47.20 -5.28 15.51
N ILE A 436 47.19 -3.99 15.19
CA ILE A 436 47.45 -2.93 16.16
C ILE A 436 46.15 -2.14 16.32
N GLN A 437 45.69 -1.99 17.56
CA GLN A 437 44.51 -1.22 17.95
C GLN A 437 44.77 0.29 17.81
N SER A 438 43.71 1.08 17.70
CA SER A 438 43.82 2.55 17.58
C SER A 438 44.34 3.26 18.83
N ASP A 439 44.44 2.55 19.96
CA ASP A 439 45.08 3.03 21.20
C ASP A 439 46.55 2.54 21.35
N GLY A 440 47.09 1.90 20.31
CA GLY A 440 48.46 1.38 20.30
C GLY A 440 48.64 -0.02 20.89
N ARG A 441 47.59 -0.68 21.41
CA ARG A 441 47.72 -2.08 21.85
C ARG A 441 47.98 -3.02 20.67
N ILE A 442 48.94 -3.92 20.83
CA ILE A 442 49.30 -4.95 19.85
C ILE A 442 48.49 -6.21 20.16
N GLU A 443 47.66 -6.63 19.22
CA GLU A 443 46.95 -7.91 19.24
C GLU A 443 47.77 -8.92 18.43
N TYR A 444 48.17 -10.01 19.09
CA TYR A 444 48.92 -11.09 18.46
C TYR A 444 47.96 -12.15 17.89
N GLU A 445 48.42 -12.85 16.86
CA GLU A 445 47.72 -14.02 16.32
C GLU A 445 47.74 -15.16 17.35
N GLU A 446 46.58 -15.76 17.59
CA GLU A 446 46.42 -16.92 18.46
C GLU A 446 45.92 -18.13 17.66
N ASN A 447 46.49 -19.30 17.92
CA ASN A 447 45.98 -20.56 17.40
C ASN A 447 45.23 -21.30 18.52
N CYS A 448 43.95 -21.57 18.31
CA CYS A 448 43.04 -22.17 19.29
C CYS A 448 42.45 -23.48 18.77
N GLN A 449 42.21 -24.43 19.68
CA GLN A 449 41.36 -25.58 19.43
C GLN A 449 39.92 -25.20 19.75
N TYR A 450 38.97 -25.52 18.88
CA TYR A 450 37.56 -25.16 19.09
C TYR A 450 36.76 -26.34 19.65
N ARG A 451 35.94 -26.08 20.67
CA ARG A 451 35.02 -27.04 21.26
C ARG A 451 33.60 -26.52 21.18
N THR A 452 32.72 -27.26 20.51
CA THR A 452 31.29 -26.95 20.47
C THR A 452 30.65 -27.17 21.85
N GLU A 453 30.18 -26.10 22.48
CA GLU A 453 29.46 -26.12 23.75
C GLU A 453 28.02 -25.63 23.59
N ARG A 454 27.08 -26.22 24.35
CA ARG A 454 25.66 -25.83 24.32
C ARG A 454 25.39 -24.74 25.34
N GLN A 455 25.46 -23.50 24.91
CA GLN A 455 25.12 -22.34 25.73
C GLN A 455 23.60 -22.11 25.71
N ALA A 456 23.02 -21.85 26.88
CA ALA A 456 21.61 -21.44 26.96
C ALA A 456 21.46 -20.02 26.42
N LEU A 457 20.47 -19.80 25.54
CA LEU A 457 20.08 -18.46 25.12
C LEU A 457 19.31 -17.75 26.25
N PRO A 458 19.34 -16.41 26.32
CA PRO A 458 18.49 -15.65 27.23
C PRO A 458 17.01 -16.01 27.04
N LYS A 459 16.43 -16.73 28.01
CA LYS A 459 15.02 -17.11 28.01
C LYS A 459 14.17 -15.85 28.33
N PRO A 460 13.15 -15.51 27.52
CA PRO A 460 12.19 -14.47 27.86
C PRO A 460 11.43 -14.80 29.16
N GLU A 461 11.10 -13.76 29.93
CA GLU A 461 10.29 -13.89 31.13
C GLU A 461 8.84 -14.31 30.80
N PRO A 462 8.11 -14.99 31.71
CA PRO A 462 6.72 -15.37 31.48
C PRO A 462 5.78 -14.15 31.40
N ILE A 463 5.03 -14.03 30.30
CA ILE A 463 4.20 -12.85 29.97
C ILE A 463 2.70 -13.06 30.28
N LEU A 464 1.95 -11.99 30.55
CA LEU A 464 0.52 -12.00 30.89
C LEU A 464 -0.35 -11.29 29.84
N ILE A 465 -0.67 -12.03 28.77
CA ILE A 465 -1.44 -11.54 27.62
C ILE A 465 -2.97 -11.73 27.81
N PRO A 466 -3.83 -10.98 27.09
CA PRO A 466 -5.28 -11.24 27.09
C PRO A 466 -5.64 -12.65 26.58
N SER A 467 -6.64 -13.31 27.19
CA SER A 467 -7.01 -14.69 26.81
C SER A 467 -7.45 -14.84 25.35
N ARG A 468 -7.97 -13.77 24.72
CA ARG A 468 -8.32 -13.75 23.29
C ARG A 468 -7.06 -13.87 22.42
N GLU A 469 -5.96 -13.22 22.78
CA GLU A 469 -4.68 -13.34 22.08
C GLU A 469 -3.95 -14.64 22.42
N ALA A 470 -4.18 -15.21 23.60
CA ALA A 470 -3.68 -16.55 23.93
C ALA A 470 -4.42 -17.69 23.21
N ALA A 471 -5.55 -17.40 22.55
CA ALA A 471 -6.50 -18.41 22.09
C ALA A 471 -5.93 -19.31 20.99
N GLY A 472 -5.55 -20.54 21.38
CA GLY A 472 -5.04 -21.55 20.46
C GLY A 472 -3.53 -21.55 20.27
N ILE A 473 -2.77 -20.71 21.00
CA ILE A 473 -1.30 -20.81 21.09
C ILE A 473 -0.91 -22.16 21.70
N LYS A 474 0.10 -22.83 21.10
CA LYS A 474 0.52 -24.19 21.50
C LYS A 474 1.98 -24.27 21.96
N PRO A 475 2.33 -25.17 22.89
CA PRO A 475 3.71 -25.49 23.22
C PRO A 475 4.53 -25.85 21.97
N GLY A 476 5.67 -25.17 21.77
CA GLY A 476 6.51 -25.31 20.58
C GLY A 476 6.13 -24.42 19.39
N GLU A 477 5.10 -23.59 19.49
CA GLU A 477 4.96 -22.43 18.61
C GLU A 477 5.94 -21.31 19.07
N LEU A 478 6.56 -20.61 18.11
CA LEU A 478 7.36 -19.41 18.32
C LEU A 478 6.42 -18.21 18.39
N VAL A 479 6.37 -17.51 19.52
CA VAL A 479 5.56 -16.30 19.68
C VAL A 479 6.48 -15.08 19.64
N ARG A 480 6.06 -14.03 18.94
CA ARG A 480 6.70 -12.71 18.92
C ARG A 480 5.77 -11.67 19.52
N ILE A 481 6.28 -10.94 20.50
CA ILE A 481 5.56 -10.04 21.39
C ILE A 481 6.12 -8.63 21.25
N TRP A 482 5.23 -7.65 21.37
CA TRP A 482 5.57 -6.24 21.52
C TRP A 482 5.12 -5.82 22.92
N GLY A 483 5.99 -5.12 23.67
CA GLY A 483 5.69 -4.66 25.02
C GLY A 483 6.65 -3.58 25.50
N SER A 484 6.28 -2.88 26.59
CA SER A 484 7.17 -1.91 27.25
C SER A 484 8.28 -2.62 28.04
N LYS A 485 9.35 -1.88 28.35
CA LYS A 485 10.42 -2.32 29.27
C LYS A 485 9.93 -2.59 30.70
N ASP A 486 8.77 -2.05 31.06
CA ASP A 486 8.23 -2.06 32.43
C ASP A 486 7.34 -3.28 32.74
N GLY A 487 7.30 -4.29 31.87
CA GLY A 487 6.58 -5.56 32.11
C GLY A 487 5.06 -5.45 32.13
N VAL A 488 4.49 -4.39 31.54
CA VAL A 488 3.04 -4.16 31.46
C VAL A 488 2.64 -3.90 30.02
N VAL A 489 1.56 -4.57 29.58
CA VAL A 489 1.08 -4.71 28.19
C VAL A 489 2.04 -5.48 27.29
N GLU A 490 1.70 -6.75 27.10
CA GLU A 490 2.36 -7.67 26.18
C GLU A 490 1.35 -8.08 25.11
N GLN A 491 1.57 -7.67 23.86
CA GLN A 491 0.69 -7.95 22.72
C GLN A 491 1.29 -9.05 21.84
N VAL A 492 0.51 -10.10 21.54
CA VAL A 492 0.94 -11.17 20.64
C VAL A 492 0.80 -10.72 19.20
N HIS A 493 1.87 -10.12 18.68
CA HIS A 493 1.95 -9.67 17.30
C HIS A 493 1.77 -10.84 16.33
N GLU A 494 2.66 -11.84 16.37
CA GLU A 494 2.57 -13.03 15.53
C GLU A 494 2.92 -14.30 16.31
N THR A 495 2.35 -15.43 15.87
CA THR A 495 2.76 -16.77 16.32
C THR A 495 3.04 -17.64 15.10
N LYS A 496 4.14 -18.39 15.13
CA LYS A 496 4.63 -19.26 14.07
C LYS A 496 4.80 -20.68 14.59
N ASN A 497 4.55 -21.69 13.76
CA ASN A 497 4.75 -23.08 14.18
C ASN A 497 6.25 -23.48 14.12
N GLY A 498 6.58 -24.71 14.52
CA GLY A 498 7.96 -25.24 14.47
C GLY A 498 8.58 -25.41 13.07
N GLY A 499 7.83 -25.09 12.00
CA GLY A 499 8.32 -24.90 10.63
C GLY A 499 8.31 -23.43 10.17
N LEU A 500 8.24 -22.48 11.11
CA LEU A 500 8.23 -21.02 10.94
C LEU A 500 7.06 -20.41 10.15
N ALA A 501 6.12 -21.21 9.63
CA ALA A 501 4.90 -20.71 9.00
C ALA A 501 3.98 -20.02 10.02
N LEU A 502 3.34 -18.92 9.60
CA LEU A 502 2.44 -18.13 10.45
C LEU A 502 1.22 -18.96 10.85
N VAL A 503 0.84 -18.96 12.12
CA VAL A 503 -0.38 -19.63 12.62
C VAL A 503 -1.30 -18.71 13.42
N GLN A 504 -0.86 -17.48 13.71
CA GLN A 504 -1.67 -16.44 14.33
C GLN A 504 -1.11 -15.04 14.05
N LEU A 505 -1.99 -14.06 13.89
CA LEU A 505 -1.66 -12.64 13.78
C LEU A 505 -2.63 -11.82 14.65
N ARG A 506 -2.12 -11.16 15.71
CA ARG A 506 -2.91 -10.35 16.68
C ARG A 506 -4.25 -10.98 17.10
N GLY A 507 -4.18 -12.28 17.46
CA GLY A 507 -5.31 -13.11 17.91
C GLY A 507 -6.05 -13.86 16.79
N ASP A 508 -5.95 -13.42 15.54
CA ASP A 508 -6.57 -14.09 14.40
C ASP A 508 -5.75 -15.34 14.03
N ARG A 509 -6.26 -16.55 14.35
CA ARG A 509 -5.60 -17.82 13.98
C ARG A 509 -5.69 -18.05 12.48
N VAL A 510 -4.57 -18.41 11.87
CA VAL A 510 -4.50 -18.83 10.46
C VAL A 510 -4.01 -20.26 10.33
N ARG A 511 -4.50 -20.94 9.30
CA ARG A 511 -3.98 -22.18 8.73
C ARG A 511 -2.70 -21.82 8.00
N GLY A 512 -1.60 -21.75 8.76
CA GLY A 512 -0.27 -21.57 8.18
C GLY A 512 -0.05 -22.58 7.08
N GLU A 513 0.39 -22.09 5.92
CA GLU A 513 0.77 -22.97 4.82
C GLU A 513 1.81 -23.95 5.35
N LYS A 514 1.69 -25.22 4.96
CA LYS A 514 2.76 -26.17 5.23
C LYS A 514 3.92 -25.73 4.36
N ALA A 515 4.85 -24.94 4.93
CA ALA A 515 6.10 -24.58 4.31
C ALA A 515 6.64 -25.83 3.62
N GLU A 516 6.71 -25.78 2.28
CA GLU A 516 7.07 -26.97 1.50
C GLU A 516 8.41 -27.45 2.04
N ARG A 517 8.44 -28.67 2.61
CA ARG A 517 9.68 -29.24 3.11
C ARG A 517 10.65 -29.20 1.94
N PRO A 518 11.73 -28.40 1.98
CA PRO A 518 12.55 -28.14 0.82
C PRO A 518 12.98 -29.49 0.29
N GLN A 519 12.57 -29.83 -0.94
CA GLN A 519 12.72 -31.17 -1.47
C GLN A 519 14.19 -31.53 -1.33
N LYS A 520 14.47 -32.50 -0.45
CA LYS A 520 15.82 -32.75 0.05
C LYS A 520 16.66 -33.20 -1.13
N SER A 521 17.37 -32.26 -1.74
CA SER A 521 17.84 -32.42 -3.10
C SER A 521 18.80 -33.60 -3.14
N SER A 522 18.38 -34.64 -3.86
CA SER A 522 19.21 -35.81 -4.12
C SER A 522 20.25 -35.46 -5.19
N ALA A 523 21.03 -34.42 -4.90
CA ALA A 523 22.30 -34.16 -5.55
C ALA A 523 23.16 -35.41 -5.32
N GLY A 524 23.27 -36.22 -6.36
CA GLY A 524 23.73 -37.59 -6.24
C GLY A 524 25.13 -37.66 -5.64
N THR A 525 25.37 -38.69 -4.85
CA THR A 525 26.72 -39.07 -4.44
C THR A 525 27.60 -39.19 -5.68
N SER A 526 28.52 -38.24 -5.87
CA SER A 526 29.49 -38.32 -6.97
C SER A 526 30.36 -39.54 -6.74
N ALA A 527 30.20 -40.56 -7.59
CA ALA A 527 30.98 -41.78 -7.49
C ALA A 527 32.46 -41.46 -7.74
N ALA A 528 33.27 -41.58 -6.70
CA ALA A 528 34.73 -41.51 -6.85
C ALA A 528 35.19 -42.67 -7.76
N PRO A 529 36.08 -42.41 -8.74
CA PRO A 529 36.60 -43.47 -9.59
C PRO A 529 37.40 -44.46 -8.75
N LYS A 530 37.04 -45.75 -8.82
CA LYS A 530 37.85 -46.83 -8.27
C LYS A 530 38.83 -47.32 -9.34
N ASP A 531 40.12 -47.23 -9.05
CA ASP A 531 41.14 -47.92 -9.82
C ASP A 531 40.99 -49.45 -9.73
N PRO A 532 41.29 -50.20 -10.80
CA PRO A 532 41.22 -51.66 -10.82
C PRO A 532 42.54 -52.32 -10.39
N ARG A 533 42.49 -53.26 -9.44
CA ARG A 533 43.50 -54.32 -9.20
C ARG A 533 42.84 -55.51 -8.47
N PRO A 534 43.44 -56.71 -8.49
CA PRO A 534 42.76 -57.86 -9.08
C PRO A 534 42.23 -58.87 -8.05
N ALA A 535 41.52 -59.88 -8.57
CA ALA A 535 41.01 -60.99 -7.79
C ALA A 535 42.12 -61.93 -7.29
N ASP A 536 41.91 -62.52 -6.11
CA ASP A 536 42.09 -63.95 -5.89
C ASP A 536 41.40 -64.40 -4.58
N ALA A 537 41.32 -65.73 -4.40
CA ALA A 537 40.78 -66.48 -3.24
C ALA A 537 39.24 -66.65 -3.10
N PRO A 538 38.74 -67.76 -2.48
CA PRO A 538 37.43 -68.35 -2.79
C PRO A 538 36.36 -68.23 -1.67
N PRO A 539 35.07 -68.52 -1.98
CA PRO A 539 33.97 -68.42 -1.01
C PRO A 539 33.84 -69.63 -0.06
N ALA A 540 33.27 -69.36 1.12
CA ALA A 540 32.78 -70.35 2.09
C ALA A 540 31.28 -70.13 2.37
N PRO A 541 30.52 -71.15 2.83
CA PRO A 541 29.13 -71.32 2.38
C PRO A 541 28.03 -70.66 3.24
N ALA A 542 26.83 -70.67 2.67
CA ALA A 542 25.61 -70.13 3.27
C ALA A 542 25.11 -70.91 4.50
N SER A 543 24.34 -70.22 5.35
CA SER A 543 23.36 -70.83 6.26
C SER A 543 21.95 -70.37 5.88
N THR A 544 20.98 -71.28 5.91
CA THR A 544 19.65 -71.08 5.30
C THR A 544 18.49 -71.15 6.30
N GLY A 545 18.02 -69.97 6.71
CA GLY A 545 16.68 -69.75 7.28
C GLY A 545 16.40 -70.34 8.68
N PRO A 546 15.12 -70.43 9.11
CA PRO A 546 13.91 -69.93 8.45
C PRO A 546 13.07 -68.93 9.30
N ILE A 547 12.02 -68.39 8.68
CA ILE A 547 11.04 -67.46 9.27
C ILE A 547 9.87 -68.23 9.92
N ALA A 548 9.39 -67.86 11.12
CA ALA A 548 7.96 -67.94 11.54
C ALA A 548 7.67 -67.42 12.97
N ARG A 549 6.41 -66.98 13.17
CA ARG A 549 5.68 -66.51 14.40
C ARG A 549 5.68 -65.00 14.61
N GLU A 550 4.58 -64.26 14.43
CA GLU A 550 3.18 -64.35 14.91
C GLU A 550 2.90 -63.77 16.31
N ALA A 551 2.15 -62.66 16.30
CA ALA A 551 0.95 -62.31 17.07
C ALA A 551 0.90 -62.39 18.63
N GLY A 552 0.45 -61.27 19.22
CA GLY A 552 0.09 -61.06 20.63
C GLY A 552 0.50 -59.65 21.06
N ARG A 553 -0.33 -58.60 21.10
CA ARG A 553 -1.75 -58.39 21.45
C ARG A 553 -2.04 -58.45 22.96
N LEU A 554 -2.65 -57.36 23.46
CA LEU A 554 -3.25 -57.11 24.79
C LEU A 554 -2.34 -56.71 25.98
N ALA A 555 -2.28 -55.39 26.18
CA ALA A 555 -2.68 -54.66 27.38
C ALA A 555 -2.14 -55.08 28.77
N ARG A 556 -1.39 -54.16 29.38
CA ARG A 556 -1.88 -53.31 30.49
C ARG A 556 -1.44 -51.86 30.28
#